data_AF-A0A439UEJ3-F1
#
_entry.id   AF-A0A439UEJ3-F1
#
_cell.length_a   1.000
_cell.length_b   1.000
_cell.length_c   1.000
_cell.angle_alpha   90.00
_cell.angle_beta   90.00
_cell.angle_gamma   90.00
#
_symmetry.space_group_name_H-M   'P 1'
#
loop_
_entity.id
_entity.type
_entity.pdbx_description
1 polymer ?
#
loop_
_entity_poly.entity_id
_entity_poly.type
_entity_poly.pdbx_seq_one_letter_code
_entity_poly.pdbx_strand_id
1 'polypeptide(L)' 'MTDEEDAAITAAAEADPDARPTDSVSRRRVGRPPLARPKRAVQLRLDADVLDRFRAGGDGWQTRMNEVLRKAVGL' A
#
# COMPACT_ATOMS: atom_id res chain seq x y z
N MET A 1 -4.63 -33.85 -9.19
CA MET A 1 -5.46 -32.87 -9.92
C MET A 1 -5.25 -33.22 -11.37
N THR A 2 -6.26 -33.83 -11.97
CA THR A 2 -6.21 -34.32 -13.34
C THR A 2 -6.73 -33.24 -14.29
N ASP A 3 -6.21 -33.20 -15.51
CA ASP A 3 -6.64 -32.20 -16.51
C ASP A 3 -8.15 -32.31 -16.82
N GLU A 4 -8.72 -33.51 -16.63
CA GLU A 4 -10.13 -33.79 -16.79
C GLU A 4 -10.99 -33.15 -15.68
N GLU A 5 -10.52 -33.15 -14.44
CA GLU A 5 -11.18 -32.44 -13.32
C GLU A 5 -11.16 -30.93 -13.56
N ASP A 6 -10.03 -30.39 -14.05
CA ASP A 6 -9.90 -28.96 -14.36
C ASP A 6 -10.82 -28.52 -15.50
N ALA A 7 -10.97 -29.36 -16.53
CA ALA A 7 -11.89 -29.11 -17.63
C ALA A 7 -13.36 -29.13 -17.15
N ALA A 8 -13.71 -30.08 -16.28
CA ALA A 8 -15.06 -30.19 -15.72
C ALA A 8 -15.42 -29.00 -14.81
N ILE A 9 -14.48 -28.54 -13.98
CA ILE A 9 -14.64 -27.35 -13.13
C ILE A 9 -14.82 -26.10 -14.00
N THR A 10 -14.01 -25.95 -15.05
CA THR A 10 -14.09 -24.80 -15.96
C THR A 10 -15.44 -24.76 -16.70
N ALA A 11 -15.88 -25.89 -17.26
CA ALA A 11 -17.15 -25.99 -17.96
C ALA A 11 -18.35 -25.69 -17.05
N ALA A 12 -18.30 -26.14 -15.78
CA ALA A 12 -19.34 -25.84 -14.80
C ALA A 12 -19.38 -24.34 -14.44
N ALA A 13 -18.23 -23.69 -14.32
CA ALA A 13 -18.14 -22.25 -14.05
C ALA A 13 -18.64 -21.40 -15.22
N GLU A 14 -18.38 -21.79 -16.47
CA GLU A 14 -18.84 -21.05 -17.65
C GLU A 14 -20.35 -21.22 -17.91
N ALA A 15 -20.92 -22.36 -17.52
CA ALA A 15 -22.36 -22.63 -17.67
C ALA A 15 -23.22 -21.95 -16.60
N ASP A 16 -22.63 -21.42 -15.54
CA ASP A 16 -23.35 -20.76 -14.44
C ASP A 16 -23.75 -19.31 -14.83
N PRO A 17 -25.07 -19.00 -14.92
CA PRO A 17 -25.56 -17.67 -15.26
C PRO A 17 -25.24 -16.59 -14.21
N ASP A 18 -24.91 -16.98 -12.97
CA ASP A 18 -24.44 -16.08 -11.91
C ASP A 18 -22.92 -15.87 -11.96
N ALA A 19 -22.16 -16.74 -12.64
CA ALA A 19 -20.73 -16.61 -12.86
C ALA A 19 -20.41 -15.67 -14.04
N ARG A 20 -20.94 -14.44 -13.99
CA ARG A 20 -20.69 -13.44 -15.03
C ARG A 20 -19.20 -13.05 -15.05
N PRO A 21 -18.53 -13.06 -16.22
CA PRO A 21 -17.16 -12.58 -16.33
C PRO A 21 -17.07 -11.14 -15.85
N THR A 22 -16.23 -10.88 -14.85
CA THR A 22 -15.96 -9.55 -14.32
C THR A 22 -14.92 -8.85 -15.19
N ASP A 23 -15.27 -8.60 -16.46
CA ASP A 23 -14.29 -8.17 -17.45
C ASP A 23 -13.98 -6.66 -17.44
N SER A 24 -14.72 -5.82 -16.71
CA SER A 24 -14.58 -4.36 -16.88
C SER A 24 -14.79 -3.49 -15.63
N VAL A 25 -15.61 -3.93 -14.66
CA VAL A 25 -15.95 -3.09 -13.48
C VAL A 25 -14.95 -3.26 -12.31
N SER A 26 -14.37 -4.45 -12.16
CA SER A 26 -13.40 -4.80 -11.10
C SER A 26 -12.00 -4.19 -11.31
N ARG A 27 -11.72 -3.64 -12.50
CA ARG A 27 -10.46 -2.91 -12.80
C ARG A 27 -10.47 -1.44 -12.39
N ARG A 28 -11.61 -0.88 -11.94
CA ARG A 28 -11.58 0.39 -11.22
C ARG A 28 -10.86 0.12 -9.91
N ARG A 29 -9.57 0.47 -9.84
CA ARG A 29 -8.79 0.45 -8.60
C ARG A 29 -9.57 1.26 -7.57
N VAL A 30 -10.32 0.60 -6.70
CA VAL A 30 -11.02 1.19 -5.55
C VAL A 30 -9.95 1.53 -4.51
N GLY A 31 -9.14 2.54 -4.84
CA GLY A 31 -8.03 2.99 -4.02
C GLY A 31 -8.02 4.50 -3.95
N ARG A 32 -7.46 5.03 -2.86
CA ARG A 32 -7.15 6.46 -2.75
C ARG A 32 -6.36 6.89 -4.00
N PRO A 33 -6.74 8.01 -4.66
CA PRO A 33 -5.97 8.56 -5.75
C PRO A 33 -4.49 8.65 -5.38
N PRO A 34 -3.56 8.25 -6.27
CA PRO A 34 -2.14 8.28 -5.98
C PRO A 34 -1.73 9.73 -5.66
N LEU A 35 -0.98 9.91 -4.56
CA LEU A 35 -0.42 11.22 -4.25
C LEU A 35 0.61 11.58 -5.32
N ALA A 36 0.59 12.83 -5.80
CA ALA A 36 1.56 13.33 -6.78
C ALA A 36 3.02 13.26 -6.24
N ARG A 37 3.19 13.41 -4.92
CA ARG A 37 4.48 13.35 -4.24
C ARG A 37 4.35 12.56 -2.92
N PRO A 38 4.38 11.21 -2.96
CA PRO A 38 4.31 10.41 -1.75
C PRO A 38 5.61 10.54 -0.94
N LYS A 39 5.51 10.28 0.37
CA LYS A 39 6.70 10.14 1.22
C LYS A 39 7.53 8.95 0.73
N ARG A 40 8.84 9.12 0.64
CA ARG A 40 9.77 8.03 0.28
C ARG A 40 10.31 7.39 1.55
N ALA A 41 10.15 6.08 1.69
CA ALA A 41 10.85 5.32 2.71
C ALA A 41 12.32 5.19 2.31
N VAL A 42 13.22 5.67 3.17
CA VAL A 42 14.68 5.60 2.96
C VAL A 42 15.32 4.96 4.18
N GLN A 43 16.43 4.24 3.97
CA GLN A 43 17.26 3.79 5.08
C GLN A 43 18.23 4.91 5.45
N LEU A 44 18.09 5.45 6.66
CA LEU A 44 18.92 6.52 7.20
C LEU A 44 19.39 6.11 8.60
N ARG A 45 20.67 6.33 8.89
CA ARG A 45 21.21 6.20 10.25
C ARG A 45 21.20 7.59 10.88
N LEU A 46 20.67 7.66 12.09
CA LEU A 46 20.63 8.86 12.91
C LEU A 46 21.32 8.55 14.24
N ASP A 47 21.83 9.58 14.90
CA ASP A 47 22.35 9.44 16.26
C ASP A 47 21.23 8.97 17.21
N ALA A 48 21.60 8.12 18.17
CA ALA A 48 20.64 7.45 19.05
C ALA A 48 19.89 8.45 19.94
N ASP A 49 20.61 9.45 20.46
CA ASP A 49 20.07 10.52 21.31
C ASP A 49 19.01 11.37 20.57
N VAL A 50 19.24 11.69 19.30
CA VAL A 50 18.28 12.39 18.44
C VAL A 50 17.01 11.56 18.29
N LEU A 51 17.15 10.27 18.00
CA LEU A 51 16.01 9.36 17.84
C LEU A 51 15.20 9.22 19.14
N ASP A 52 15.89 9.06 20.26
CA ASP A 52 15.29 8.95 21.59
C ASP A 52 14.55 10.23 21.96
N ARG A 53 15.13 11.39 21.67
CA ARG A 53 14.49 12.69 21.92
C ARG A 53 13.16 12.84 21.19
N PHE A 54 13.10 12.41 19.92
CA PHE A 54 11.85 12.44 19.17
C PHE A 54 10.85 11.41 19.71
N ARG A 55 11.29 10.17 19.95
CA ARG A 55 10.44 9.08 20.48
C ARG A 55 9.83 9.40 21.84
N ALA A 56 10.57 10.09 22.72
CA ALA A 56 10.07 10.55 24.02
C ALA A 56 8.87 11.49 23.92
N GLY A 57 8.65 12.14 22.76
CA GLY A 57 7.45 12.92 22.49
C GLY A 57 6.20 12.09 22.21
N GLY A 58 6.29 10.77 22.23
CA GLY A 58 5.17 9.86 22.00
C GLY A 58 4.71 9.82 20.55
N ASP A 59 3.42 9.56 20.35
CA ASP A 59 2.82 9.39 19.02
C ASP A 59 3.09 10.59 18.10
N GLY A 60 3.25 10.27 16.81
CA GLY A 60 3.56 11.27 15.79
C GLY A 60 5.00 11.81 15.82
N TRP A 61 5.92 11.19 16.57
CA TRP A 61 7.33 11.62 16.60
C TRP A 61 7.99 11.65 15.22
N GLN A 62 7.66 10.70 14.34
CA GLN A 62 8.16 10.67 12.96
C GLN A 62 7.63 11.85 12.14
N THR A 63 6.39 12.27 12.38
CA THR A 63 5.80 13.45 11.71
C THR A 63 6.53 14.73 12.16
N ARG A 64 6.75 14.90 13.47
CA ARG A 64 7.53 16.03 14.01
C ARG A 64 8.96 16.04 13.47
N MET A 65 9.61 14.87 13.41
CA MET A 65 10.95 14.75 12.83
C MET A 65 10.97 15.18 11.36
N ASN A 66 9.98 14.75 10.57
CA ASN A 66 9.86 15.17 9.17
C ASN A 66 9.62 16.68 9.02
N GLU A 67 8.83 17.31 9.91
CA GLU A 67 8.63 18.77 9.91
C GLU A 67 9.93 19.54 10.19
N VAL A 68 10.74 19.06 11.14
CA VAL A 68 12.06 19.65 11.43
C VAL A 68 12.98 19.54 10.21
N LEU A 69 13.03 18.38 9.56
CA LEU A 69 13.82 18.17 8.35
C LEU A 69 13.39 19.10 7.22
N ARG A 70 12.08 19.29 7.02
CA ARG A 70 11.54 20.24 6.04
C ARG A 70 12.00 21.67 6.32
N LYS A 71 11.82 22.13 7.56
CA LYS A 71 12.26 23.48 7.98
C LYS A 71 13.77 23.68 7.78
N ALA A 72 14.58 22.67 8.10
CA ALA A 72 16.04 22.74 7.94
C ALA A 72 16.49 22.93 6.49
N VAL A 73 15.70 22.48 5.51
CA VAL A 73 15.98 22.65 4.07
C VAL A 73 15.12 23.73 3.40
N GLY A 74 14.35 24.50 4.17
CA GLY A 74 13.51 25.58 3.65
C GLY A 74 12.19 25.15 2.98
N LEU A 75 11.59 24.03 3.41
CA LEU A 75 10.32 23.46 2.91
C LEU A 75 9.16 23.53 3.90
#